data_AF-A0A4U1GEG1-F1
#
_entry.id   AF-A0A4U1GEG1-F1
#
_cell.length_a   1.000
_cell.length_b   1.000
_cell.length_c   1.000
_cell.angle_alpha   90.00
_cell.angle_beta   90.00
_cell.angle_gamma   90.00
#
_symmetry.space_group_name_H-M   'P 1'
#
loop_
_entity.id
_entity.type
_entity.pdbx_description
1 polymer ?
#
loop_
_entity_poly.entity_id
_entity_poly.type
_entity_poly.pdbx_seq_one_letter_code
_entity_poly.pdbx_strand_id
1 'polypeptide(L)'
;MRKIIALIIISLTILSVKAEETVTVSEIDFSSVGSYSMWNIGPATPVIQNGALYINNTTEANFWDLQYFVLDNFPVVNGVEYTVTAKVKGYHGNLPFNIGTWDATFGGDLNFSDSNDWQTVSKKLKSTIDASNAHLNFQTGHYTSPYSIAYVAITYVEAISGDEYVIPLIVNGNLATDDESSFCLKIDGERQHSFINNGEMVIDVPERTVDGWPWETQLCIMSHMPLKAGYKYQFSCQVKSSSPRSILIHANDGPDNYVYSYIAGNEINVTDEWKQYIVTEVVPTEADGFNVLALNLSTIIEPCTMYFKNFEWNFITKDPSLASVDNVVASQPVNHWTVYNILGVKVLDSDDESEIYNLNPGFYIVNGKKIAIRR
;
A
#
# COMPACT_ATOMS: atom_id res chain seq x y z
N MET A 1 -9.71 -51.49 -12.02
CA MET A 1 -10.30 -50.23 -12.53
C MET A 1 -9.63 -49.05 -11.84
N ARG A 2 -8.68 -48.39 -12.50
CA ARG A 2 -8.02 -47.18 -12.00
C ARG A 2 -8.98 -46.00 -12.19
N LYS A 3 -9.43 -45.38 -11.10
CA LYS A 3 -10.12 -44.10 -11.15
C LYS A 3 -9.08 -43.01 -11.37
N ILE A 4 -9.13 -42.39 -12.55
CA ILE A 4 -8.38 -41.20 -12.90
C ILE A 4 -9.04 -40.05 -12.13
N ILE A 5 -8.37 -39.50 -11.12
CA ILE A 5 -8.78 -38.26 -10.46
C ILE A 5 -8.20 -37.13 -11.31
N ALA A 6 -9.09 -36.36 -11.93
CA ALA A 6 -8.73 -35.18 -12.69
C ALA A 6 -8.18 -34.12 -11.71
N LEU A 7 -6.91 -33.77 -11.88
CA LEU A 7 -6.25 -32.68 -11.17
C LEU A 7 -6.78 -31.35 -11.76
N ILE A 8 -7.67 -30.68 -11.02
CA ILE A 8 -8.12 -29.33 -11.37
C ILE A 8 -6.98 -28.39 -11.01
N ILE A 9 -6.21 -27.96 -12.00
CA ILE A 9 -5.26 -26.86 -11.87
C ILE A 9 -6.11 -25.59 -11.74
N ILE A 10 -6.28 -25.10 -10.51
CA ILE A 10 -6.85 -23.77 -10.27
C ILE A 10 -5.76 -22.77 -10.66
N SER A 11 -5.92 -22.15 -11.83
CA SER A 11 -5.10 -21.03 -12.26
C SER A 11 -5.26 -19.90 -11.25
N LEU A 12 -4.20 -19.59 -10.51
CA LEU A 12 -4.10 -18.40 -9.68
C LEU A 12 -4.29 -17.18 -10.59
N THR A 13 -5.47 -16.59 -10.56
CA THR A 13 -5.78 -15.43 -11.39
C THR A 13 -5.32 -14.21 -10.62
N ILE A 14 -4.25 -13.57 -11.09
CA ILE A 14 -3.80 -12.27 -10.58
C ILE A 14 -4.91 -11.27 -10.87
N LEU A 15 -5.69 -10.91 -9.85
CA LEU A 15 -6.67 -9.84 -9.95
C LEU A 15 -5.93 -8.52 -9.86
N SER A 16 -5.78 -7.84 -11.00
CA SER A 16 -5.36 -6.45 -11.07
C SER A 16 -6.48 -5.57 -10.50
N VAL A 17 -6.31 -5.09 -9.27
CA VAL A 17 -7.09 -3.97 -8.74
C VAL A 17 -6.37 -2.70 -9.19
N LYS A 18 -7.02 -1.87 -10.01
CA LYS A 18 -6.51 -0.53 -10.34
C LYS A 18 -6.73 0.37 -9.14
N ALA A 19 -5.71 0.51 -8.31
CA ALA A 19 -5.68 1.53 -7.26
C ALA A 19 -5.29 2.89 -7.87
N GLU A 20 -5.97 3.93 -7.43
CA GLU A 20 -5.77 5.32 -7.84
C GLU A 20 -5.29 6.11 -6.63
N GLU A 21 -4.27 6.95 -6.81
CA GLU A 21 -3.80 7.87 -5.78
C GLU A 21 -4.05 9.31 -6.23
N THR A 22 -4.54 10.14 -5.30
CA THR A 22 -4.67 11.58 -5.52
C THR A 22 -3.37 12.25 -5.10
N VAL A 23 -2.64 12.80 -6.06
CA VAL A 23 -1.41 13.54 -5.82
C VAL A 23 -1.71 15.04 -5.83
N THR A 24 -1.33 15.73 -4.76
CA THR A 24 -1.39 17.19 -4.68
C THR A 24 -0.20 17.81 -5.38
N VAL A 25 -0.47 18.61 -6.41
CA VAL A 25 0.55 19.35 -7.18
C VAL A 25 0.94 20.62 -6.44
N SER A 26 -0.07 21.36 -5.99
CA SER A 26 0.09 22.59 -5.23
C SER A 26 -1.23 22.89 -4.52
N GLU A 27 -1.12 23.45 -3.32
CA GLU A 27 -2.28 23.90 -2.55
C GLU A 27 -1.94 25.12 -1.70
N ILE A 28 -2.97 25.83 -1.27
CA ILE A 28 -2.86 26.91 -0.30
C ILE A 28 -4.10 26.94 0.59
N ASP A 29 -3.88 27.06 1.89
CA ASP A 29 -4.89 27.44 2.88
C ASP A 29 -4.63 28.88 3.32
N PHE A 30 -5.52 29.79 2.93
CA PHE A 30 -5.38 31.22 3.19
C PHE A 30 -5.52 31.59 4.68
N SER A 31 -5.96 30.67 5.54
CA SER A 31 -5.94 30.89 6.99
C SER A 31 -4.52 30.93 7.57
N SER A 32 -3.56 30.33 6.86
CA SER A 32 -2.14 30.32 7.21
C SER A 32 -1.34 31.49 6.63
N VAL A 33 -1.95 32.29 5.75
CA VAL A 33 -1.28 33.36 5.02
C VAL A 33 -1.45 34.69 5.76
N GLY A 34 -0.36 35.40 6.03
CA GLY A 34 -0.42 36.69 6.74
C GLY A 34 -0.79 37.88 5.85
N SER A 35 -0.33 37.89 4.59
CA SER A 35 -0.61 38.93 3.59
C SER A 35 -0.54 38.35 2.18
N TYR A 36 -1.27 38.95 1.24
CA TYR A 36 -1.27 38.53 -0.15
C TYR A 36 -0.04 39.09 -0.86
N SER A 37 0.75 38.24 -1.52
CA SER A 37 2.03 38.58 -2.14
C SER A 37 2.19 38.10 -3.59
N MET A 38 1.19 37.40 -4.13
CA MET A 38 1.25 36.87 -5.50
C MET A 38 0.88 37.94 -6.53
N TRP A 39 1.21 37.67 -7.80
CA TRP A 39 0.90 38.59 -8.91
C TRP A 39 -0.61 38.85 -9.03
N ASN A 40 -0.97 40.11 -9.25
CA ASN A 40 -2.34 40.55 -9.52
C ASN A 40 -2.36 41.82 -10.38
N ILE A 41 -3.48 42.04 -11.05
CA ILE A 41 -3.77 43.26 -11.82
C ILE A 41 -5.27 43.52 -11.82
N GLY A 42 -5.67 44.79 -11.89
CA GLY A 42 -7.04 45.16 -12.19
C GLY A 42 -7.63 46.23 -11.27
N PRO A 43 -8.97 46.40 -11.31
CA PRO A 43 -9.69 47.42 -10.56
C PRO A 43 -9.79 47.15 -9.05
N ALA A 44 -9.40 45.96 -8.59
CA ALA A 44 -9.39 45.59 -7.18
C ALA A 44 -8.11 44.83 -6.82
N THR A 45 -7.70 44.93 -5.56
CA THR A 45 -6.51 44.24 -5.03
C THR A 45 -6.95 43.12 -4.09
N PRO A 46 -6.52 41.87 -4.29
CA PRO A 46 -6.76 40.79 -3.34
C PRO A 46 -6.07 41.08 -2.00
N VAL A 47 -6.76 40.84 -0.89
CA VAL A 47 -6.23 41.04 0.46
C VAL A 47 -6.53 39.84 1.35
N ILE A 48 -5.66 39.54 2.30
CA ILE A 48 -6.01 38.55 3.33
C ILE A 48 -6.84 39.23 4.41
N GLN A 49 -8.03 38.71 4.66
CA GLN A 49 -8.94 39.19 5.69
C GLN A 49 -9.67 38.01 6.33
N ASN A 50 -9.71 37.98 7.67
CA ASN A 50 -10.40 36.95 8.44
C ASN A 50 -9.99 35.50 8.07
N GLY A 51 -8.70 35.28 7.78
CA GLY A 51 -8.16 33.97 7.42
C GLY A 51 -8.58 33.47 6.03
N ALA A 52 -8.94 34.37 5.12
CA ALA A 52 -9.28 34.04 3.73
C ALA A 52 -8.74 35.13 2.78
N LEU A 53 -8.55 34.76 1.50
CA LEU A 53 -8.31 35.73 0.44
C LEU A 53 -9.64 36.42 0.10
N TYR A 54 -9.71 37.73 0.31
CA TYR A 54 -10.89 38.56 0.11
C TYR A 54 -10.72 39.44 -1.12
N ILE A 55 -11.74 39.43 -1.97
CA ILE A 55 -11.81 40.24 -3.19
C ILE A 55 -13.06 41.10 -3.10
N ASN A 56 -12.89 42.41 -3.30
CA ASN A 56 -13.98 43.38 -3.33
C ASN A 56 -13.85 44.25 -4.58
N ASN A 57 -14.32 43.70 -5.70
CA ASN A 57 -14.44 44.45 -6.93
C ASN A 57 -15.80 45.16 -6.96
N THR A 58 -15.82 46.47 -7.11
CA THR A 58 -17.05 47.26 -7.23
C THR A 58 -17.26 47.83 -8.64
N THR A 59 -16.34 47.52 -9.55
CA THR A 59 -16.35 48.03 -10.93
C THR A 59 -16.48 46.86 -11.91
N GLU A 60 -17.55 46.84 -12.69
CA GLU A 60 -17.70 45.86 -13.75
C GLU A 60 -16.67 46.11 -14.85
N ALA A 61 -15.94 45.06 -15.23
CA ALA A 61 -14.94 45.07 -16.28
C ALA A 61 -15.00 43.74 -17.05
N ASN A 62 -14.18 43.58 -18.10
CA ASN A 62 -14.07 42.27 -18.74
C ASN A 62 -13.52 41.26 -17.73
N PHE A 63 -13.85 39.98 -17.88
CA PHE A 63 -13.45 38.97 -16.89
C PHE A 63 -11.92 38.92 -16.67
N TRP A 64 -11.13 39.18 -17.71
CA TRP A 64 -9.67 39.24 -17.68
C TRP A 64 -9.10 40.58 -17.19
N ASP A 65 -9.90 41.60 -16.87
CA ASP A 65 -9.37 42.88 -16.41
C ASP A 65 -9.02 42.86 -14.91
N LEU A 66 -9.62 41.95 -14.13
CA LEU A 66 -9.21 41.62 -12.76
C LEU A 66 -8.66 40.19 -12.73
N GLN A 67 -7.36 40.05 -12.52
CA GLN A 67 -6.67 38.76 -12.50
C GLN A 67 -5.72 38.69 -11.32
N TYR A 68 -5.58 37.51 -10.75
CA TYR A 68 -4.70 37.30 -9.62
C TYR A 68 -4.35 35.82 -9.47
N PHE A 69 -3.10 35.56 -9.10
CA PHE A 69 -2.64 34.21 -8.84
C PHE A 69 -3.16 33.73 -7.48
N VAL A 70 -3.54 32.46 -7.43
CA VAL A 70 -3.91 31.77 -6.18
C VAL A 70 -3.01 30.57 -5.92
N LEU A 71 -2.27 30.09 -6.91
CA LEU A 71 -1.16 29.15 -6.79
C LEU A 71 -0.05 29.58 -7.76
N ASP A 72 1.21 29.38 -7.40
CA ASP A 72 2.37 29.88 -8.14
C ASP A 72 3.50 28.84 -8.11
N ASN A 73 4.32 28.82 -9.17
CA ASN A 73 5.54 28.04 -9.31
C ASN A 73 5.37 26.52 -9.08
N PHE A 74 4.47 25.90 -9.84
CA PHE A 74 4.24 24.45 -9.79
C PHE A 74 4.36 23.78 -11.18
N PRO A 75 4.71 22.48 -11.25
CA PRO A 75 4.82 21.78 -12.51
C PRO A 75 3.45 21.31 -13.04
N VAL A 76 3.30 21.30 -14.37
CA VAL A 76 2.20 20.65 -15.09
C VAL A 76 2.76 19.87 -16.28
N VAL A 77 2.13 18.74 -16.60
CA VAL A 77 2.55 17.84 -17.67
C VAL A 77 1.44 17.72 -18.69
N ASN A 78 1.81 17.80 -19.97
CA ASN A 78 0.89 17.71 -21.09
C ASN A 78 0.17 16.35 -21.06
N GLY A 79 -1.15 16.39 -21.19
CA GLY A 79 -1.99 15.21 -21.23
C GLY A 79 -2.39 14.64 -19.87
N VAL A 80 -1.90 15.16 -18.74
CA VAL A 80 -2.40 14.80 -17.41
C VAL A 80 -3.75 15.47 -17.15
N GLU A 81 -4.71 14.73 -16.60
CA GLU A 81 -6.00 15.27 -16.14
C GLU A 81 -5.87 15.74 -14.69
N TYR A 82 -5.93 17.06 -14.50
CA TYR A 82 -5.88 17.70 -13.19
C TYR A 82 -7.30 17.98 -12.67
N THR A 83 -7.44 18.02 -11.35
CA THR A 83 -8.62 18.50 -10.63
C THR A 83 -8.26 19.79 -9.89
N VAL A 84 -8.85 20.91 -10.30
CA VAL A 84 -8.80 22.17 -9.55
C VAL A 84 -9.93 22.17 -8.54
N THR A 85 -9.62 22.42 -7.28
CA THR A 85 -10.61 22.53 -6.20
C THR A 85 -10.46 23.87 -5.50
N ALA A 86 -11.58 24.55 -5.23
CA ALA A 86 -11.60 25.78 -4.44
C ALA A 86 -12.74 25.79 -3.43
N LYS A 87 -12.47 26.33 -2.24
CA LYS A 87 -13.46 26.61 -1.21
C LYS A 87 -13.72 28.11 -1.14
N VAL A 88 -14.90 28.55 -1.60
CA VAL A 88 -15.24 29.96 -1.80
C VAL A 88 -16.57 30.30 -1.14
N LYS A 89 -16.71 31.53 -0.63
CA LYS A 89 -17.94 32.07 -0.04
C LYS A 89 -18.36 33.34 -0.77
N GLY A 90 -19.63 33.44 -1.17
CA GLY A 90 -20.20 34.66 -1.77
C GLY A 90 -19.91 34.86 -3.27
N TYR A 91 -19.33 33.87 -3.95
CA TYR A 91 -19.22 33.87 -5.41
C TYR A 91 -20.37 33.07 -6.03
N HIS A 92 -20.96 33.59 -7.11
CA HIS A 92 -22.09 32.96 -7.81
C HIS A 92 -21.79 32.80 -9.30
N GLY A 93 -22.21 31.67 -9.86
CA GLY A 93 -22.01 31.38 -11.28
C GLY A 93 -20.61 30.85 -11.58
N ASN A 94 -20.09 31.21 -12.75
CA ASN A 94 -18.87 30.63 -13.29
C ASN A 94 -17.68 31.50 -12.90
N LEU A 95 -16.69 30.92 -12.22
CA LEU A 95 -15.41 31.54 -11.91
C LEU A 95 -14.38 31.06 -12.95
N PRO A 96 -14.00 31.91 -13.92
CA PRO A 96 -13.00 31.55 -14.92
C PRO A 96 -11.61 31.46 -14.30
N PHE A 97 -10.86 30.46 -14.74
CA PHE A 97 -9.46 30.27 -14.36
C PHE A 97 -8.61 29.84 -15.54
N ASN A 98 -7.32 30.16 -15.47
CA ASN A 98 -6.31 29.58 -16.34
C ASN A 98 -5.13 29.05 -15.52
N ILE A 99 -4.47 28.04 -16.09
CA ILE A 99 -3.27 27.39 -15.58
C ILE A 99 -2.21 27.45 -16.68
N GLY A 100 -1.00 27.86 -16.34
CA GLY A 100 0.13 27.77 -17.24
C GLY A 100 1.16 28.85 -17.01
N THR A 101 1.92 29.13 -18.06
CA THR A 101 2.94 30.20 -18.06
C THR A 101 2.39 31.44 -18.74
N TRP A 102 3.18 32.49 -18.82
CA TRP A 102 2.84 33.69 -19.59
C TRP A 102 2.62 33.43 -21.08
N ASP A 103 3.27 32.41 -21.64
CA ASP A 103 3.28 32.13 -23.08
C ASP A 103 2.27 31.07 -23.52
N ALA A 104 1.83 30.21 -22.59
CA ALA A 104 0.91 29.12 -22.90
C ALA A 104 0.05 28.74 -21.69
N THR A 105 -1.25 28.61 -21.91
CA THR A 105 -2.23 28.33 -20.86
C THR A 105 -3.30 27.34 -21.30
N PHE A 106 -3.93 26.70 -20.32
CA PHE A 106 -5.18 25.94 -20.45
C PHE A 106 -6.10 26.36 -19.29
N GLY A 107 -7.41 26.16 -19.39
CA GLY A 107 -8.31 26.71 -18.37
C GLY A 107 -9.75 26.21 -18.47
N GLY A 108 -10.58 26.74 -17.60
CA GLY A 108 -12.00 26.43 -17.52
C GLY A 108 -12.69 27.26 -16.45
N ASP A 109 -13.85 26.80 -15.99
CA ASP A 109 -14.65 27.49 -14.98
C ASP A 109 -14.95 26.57 -13.79
N LEU A 110 -14.87 27.14 -12.59
CA LEU A 110 -15.46 26.56 -11.37
C LEU A 110 -16.88 27.08 -11.23
N ASN A 111 -17.86 26.18 -11.11
CA ASN A 111 -19.28 26.55 -11.11
C ASN A 111 -19.82 26.57 -9.68
N PHE A 112 -20.24 27.74 -9.20
CA PHE A 112 -20.82 27.94 -7.88
C PHE A 112 -22.34 28.12 -7.96
N SER A 113 -23.03 27.53 -7.00
CA SER A 113 -24.48 27.74 -6.83
C SER A 113 -24.77 29.14 -6.27
N ASP A 114 -26.03 29.55 -6.38
CA ASP A 114 -26.54 30.79 -5.77
C ASP A 114 -26.66 30.62 -4.24
N SER A 115 -25.52 30.63 -3.55
CA SER A 115 -25.41 30.51 -2.10
C SER A 115 -24.32 31.42 -1.54
N ASN A 116 -24.67 32.15 -0.46
CA ASN A 116 -23.77 33.05 0.27
C ASN A 116 -22.88 32.33 1.29
N ASP A 117 -23.03 31.01 1.45
CA ASP A 117 -22.22 30.19 2.34
C ASP A 117 -20.97 29.62 1.64
N TRP A 118 -20.09 29.01 2.42
CA TRP A 118 -18.91 28.33 1.90
C TRP A 118 -19.32 27.15 1.00
N GLN A 119 -18.77 27.13 -0.21
CA GLN A 119 -18.93 26.07 -1.19
C GLN A 119 -17.56 25.53 -1.59
N THR A 120 -17.40 24.21 -1.58
CA THR A 120 -16.24 23.54 -2.18
C THR A 120 -16.64 22.97 -3.52
N VAL A 121 -16.01 23.44 -4.59
CA VAL A 121 -16.30 23.00 -5.95
C VAL A 121 -15.01 22.56 -6.63
N SER A 122 -15.15 21.63 -7.59
CA SER A 122 -14.00 21.07 -8.32
C SER A 122 -14.28 21.01 -9.82
N LYS A 123 -13.22 21.18 -10.62
CA LYS A 123 -13.25 21.03 -12.08
C LYS A 123 -12.09 20.15 -12.53
N LYS A 124 -12.40 19.11 -13.32
CA LYS A 124 -11.41 18.32 -14.03
C LYS A 124 -11.12 18.91 -15.40
N LEU A 125 -9.84 18.95 -15.77
CA LEU A 125 -9.37 19.39 -17.08
C LEU A 125 -8.02 18.75 -17.43
N LYS A 126 -7.84 18.46 -18.72
CA LYS A 126 -6.60 17.89 -19.25
C LYS A 126 -5.64 19.01 -19.61
N SER A 127 -4.40 18.95 -19.11
CA SER A 127 -3.36 19.90 -19.51
C SER A 127 -3.02 19.71 -20.98
N THR A 128 -2.79 20.83 -21.67
CA THR A 128 -2.33 20.87 -23.07
C THR A 128 -0.88 21.38 -23.19
N ILE A 129 -0.18 21.54 -22.06
CA ILE A 129 1.15 22.14 -21.98
C ILE A 129 2.05 21.37 -21.01
N ASP A 130 3.36 21.48 -21.21
CA ASP A 130 4.39 21.09 -20.25
C ASP A 130 5.03 22.36 -19.67
N ALA A 131 5.08 22.50 -18.35
CA ALA A 131 5.74 23.62 -17.68
C ALA A 131 6.21 23.21 -16.28
N SER A 132 7.33 23.77 -15.82
CA SER A 132 7.85 23.55 -14.46
C SER A 132 7.51 24.69 -13.49
N ASN A 133 6.95 25.79 -14.00
CA ASN A 133 6.74 27.05 -13.29
C ASN A 133 5.36 27.65 -13.62
N ALA A 134 4.34 26.81 -13.68
CA ALA A 134 2.98 27.25 -13.96
C ALA A 134 2.37 28.03 -12.78
N HIS A 135 1.34 28.82 -13.10
CA HIS A 135 0.54 29.61 -12.19
C HIS A 135 -0.93 29.23 -12.35
N LEU A 136 -1.72 29.29 -11.27
CA LEU A 136 -3.19 29.25 -11.36
C LEU A 136 -3.74 30.64 -11.09
N ASN A 137 -4.48 31.15 -12.07
CA ASN A 137 -5.00 32.50 -12.10
C ASN A 137 -6.52 32.48 -12.14
N PHE A 138 -7.17 33.27 -11.27
CA PHE A 138 -8.60 33.54 -11.32
C PHE A 138 -8.88 34.88 -12.00
N GLN A 139 -9.90 34.91 -12.87
CA GLN A 139 -10.23 36.06 -13.71
C GLN A 139 -11.66 36.54 -13.44
N THR A 140 -11.80 37.57 -12.59
CA THR A 140 -13.09 37.90 -11.97
C THR A 140 -13.57 39.32 -12.24
N GLY A 141 -13.09 39.98 -13.31
CA GLY A 141 -13.38 41.40 -13.55
C GLY A 141 -14.86 41.71 -13.76
N HIS A 142 -15.63 40.74 -14.21
CA HIS A 142 -17.08 40.84 -14.39
C HIS A 142 -17.88 40.69 -13.08
N TYR A 143 -17.27 40.15 -12.02
CA TYR A 143 -17.95 39.89 -10.75
C TYR A 143 -17.77 41.10 -9.81
N THR A 144 -18.89 41.73 -9.43
CA THR A 144 -18.91 43.01 -8.69
C THR A 144 -19.40 42.91 -7.25
N SER A 145 -19.60 41.68 -6.76
CA SER A 145 -19.93 41.42 -5.36
C SER A 145 -18.69 40.91 -4.61
N PRO A 146 -18.54 41.20 -3.31
CA PRO A 146 -17.43 40.71 -2.53
C PRO A 146 -17.54 39.20 -2.27
N TYR A 147 -16.41 38.51 -2.29
CA TYR A 147 -16.33 37.08 -1.98
C TYR A 147 -15.01 36.74 -1.30
N SER A 148 -14.93 35.53 -0.73
CA SER A 148 -13.76 35.06 0.00
C SER A 148 -13.36 33.66 -0.44
N ILE A 149 -12.06 33.40 -0.52
CA ILE A 149 -11.48 32.11 -0.88
C ILE A 149 -10.69 31.61 0.33
N ALA A 150 -11.06 30.45 0.87
CA ALA A 150 -10.36 29.84 2.00
C ALA A 150 -9.22 28.93 1.54
N TYR A 151 -9.45 28.16 0.48
CA TYR A 151 -8.53 27.11 0.04
C TYR A 151 -8.59 26.93 -1.47
N VAL A 152 -7.44 26.68 -2.08
CA VAL A 152 -7.32 26.27 -3.49
C VAL A 152 -6.30 25.15 -3.59
N ALA A 153 -6.59 24.14 -4.41
CA ALA A 153 -5.64 23.08 -4.74
C ALA A 153 -5.76 22.62 -6.18
N ILE A 154 -4.64 22.15 -6.70
CA ILE A 154 -4.56 21.36 -7.92
C ILE A 154 -4.07 19.97 -7.53
N THR A 155 -4.85 18.98 -7.89
CA THR A 155 -4.47 17.57 -7.77
C THR A 155 -4.53 16.89 -9.12
N TYR A 156 -3.94 15.73 -9.26
CA TYR A 156 -4.31 14.79 -10.33
C TYR A 156 -4.47 13.42 -9.71
N VAL A 157 -5.16 12.55 -10.43
CA VAL A 157 -5.16 11.13 -10.12
C VAL A 157 -4.11 10.50 -11.01
N GLU A 158 -3.05 9.98 -10.42
CA GLU A 158 -2.26 8.97 -11.11
C GLU A 158 -2.95 7.63 -10.94
N ALA A 159 -3.16 6.96 -12.07
CA ALA A 159 -3.17 5.52 -12.03
C ALA A 159 -1.84 5.11 -11.41
N ILE A 160 -1.87 4.29 -10.35
CA ILE A 160 -0.66 3.71 -9.80
C ILE A 160 -0.08 2.81 -10.91
N SER A 161 0.79 3.38 -11.73
CA SER A 161 1.39 2.69 -12.87
C SER A 161 2.61 1.92 -12.38
N GLY A 162 2.34 0.69 -12.02
CA GLY A 162 3.27 -0.35 -11.64
C GLY A 162 2.41 -1.52 -11.20
N ASP A 163 2.55 -2.67 -11.85
CA ASP A 163 1.91 -3.88 -11.36
C ASP A 163 2.33 -4.04 -9.88
N GLU A 164 1.38 -4.02 -8.95
CA GLU A 164 1.68 -4.47 -7.60
C GLU A 164 1.99 -5.96 -7.72
N TYR A 165 3.26 -6.31 -7.53
CA TYR A 165 3.69 -7.68 -7.51
C TYR A 165 3.42 -8.24 -6.13
N VAL A 166 2.71 -9.37 -6.13
CA VAL A 166 2.41 -10.15 -4.93
C VAL A 166 3.42 -11.28 -4.85
N ILE A 167 4.27 -11.24 -3.83
CA ILE A 167 5.29 -12.25 -3.57
C ILE A 167 4.83 -13.07 -2.35
N PRO A 168 4.42 -14.34 -2.53
CA PRO A 168 4.03 -15.21 -1.43
C PRO A 168 5.22 -15.47 -0.51
N LEU A 169 5.08 -15.15 0.77
CA LEU A 169 6.13 -15.25 1.79
C LEU A 169 6.21 -16.63 2.43
N ILE A 170 5.15 -17.42 2.31
CA ILE A 170 5.02 -18.75 2.91
C ILE A 170 4.78 -19.83 1.86
N VAL A 171 5.11 -21.06 2.20
CA VAL A 171 4.73 -22.25 1.43
C VAL A 171 3.61 -23.01 2.15
N ASN A 172 2.90 -23.85 1.40
CA ASN A 172 1.83 -24.71 1.93
C ASN A 172 0.73 -23.95 2.72
N GLY A 173 0.43 -22.68 2.38
CA GLY A 173 -0.60 -21.90 3.07
C GLY A 173 -2.02 -22.48 2.98
N ASN A 174 -2.31 -23.25 1.94
CA ASN A 174 -3.56 -24.01 1.79
C ASN A 174 -3.59 -25.33 2.58
N LEU A 175 -2.49 -25.69 3.26
CA LEU A 175 -2.35 -26.88 4.10
C LEU A 175 -2.64 -28.21 3.36
N ALA A 176 -2.45 -28.23 2.04
CA ALA A 176 -2.75 -29.40 1.20
C ALA A 176 -1.75 -30.55 1.38
N THR A 177 -0.60 -30.26 1.98
CA THR A 177 0.46 -31.23 2.31
C THR A 177 0.80 -31.16 3.80
N ASP A 178 1.61 -32.10 4.27
CA ASP A 178 2.19 -32.14 5.63
C ASP A 178 3.43 -31.25 5.79
N ASP A 179 3.75 -30.39 4.80
CA ASP A 179 4.87 -29.46 4.86
C ASP A 179 4.62 -28.34 5.89
N GLU A 180 5.32 -28.42 7.02
CA GLU A 180 5.29 -27.44 8.11
C GLU A 180 6.41 -26.40 8.01
N SER A 181 7.16 -26.30 6.91
CA SER A 181 8.37 -25.46 6.84
C SER A 181 8.12 -23.95 7.06
N SER A 182 6.92 -23.45 6.78
CA SER A 182 6.48 -22.08 7.10
C SER A 182 5.76 -21.96 8.43
N PHE A 183 5.67 -23.01 9.23
CA PHE A 183 4.88 -23.04 10.46
C PHE A 183 5.68 -23.59 11.64
N CYS A 184 5.46 -23.04 12.82
CA CYS A 184 5.98 -23.59 14.06
C CYS A 184 4.91 -23.44 15.12
N LEU A 185 4.53 -24.54 15.75
CA LEU A 185 3.61 -24.55 16.87
C LEU A 185 4.39 -24.76 18.17
N LYS A 186 4.08 -23.96 19.18
CA LYS A 186 4.51 -24.19 20.56
C LYS A 186 3.28 -24.40 21.43
N ILE A 187 3.34 -25.40 22.30
CA ILE A 187 2.35 -25.66 23.35
C ILE A 187 3.13 -25.75 24.66
N ASP A 188 2.74 -24.95 25.65
CA ASP A 188 3.43 -24.79 26.94
C ASP A 188 4.95 -24.51 26.77
N GLY A 189 5.30 -23.72 25.76
CA GLY A 189 6.69 -23.38 25.40
C GLY A 189 7.45 -24.47 24.63
N GLU A 190 6.89 -25.66 24.47
CA GLU A 190 7.52 -26.79 23.78
C GLU A 190 7.09 -26.90 22.32
N ARG A 191 8.05 -27.13 21.41
CA ARG A 191 7.79 -27.23 19.97
C ARG A 191 7.00 -28.50 19.64
N GLN A 192 5.99 -28.33 18.78
CA GLN A 192 5.13 -29.39 18.28
C GLN A 192 5.33 -29.62 16.79
N HIS A 193 4.93 -30.79 16.33
CA HIS A 193 4.98 -31.25 14.94
C HIS A 193 3.69 -31.99 14.58
N SER A 194 3.41 -32.14 13.28
CA SER A 194 2.29 -32.92 12.74
C SER A 194 0.91 -32.38 13.16
N PHE A 195 0.72 -31.07 13.05
CA PHE A 195 -0.51 -30.36 13.43
C PHE A 195 -1.39 -29.97 12.22
N ILE A 196 -0.99 -30.37 11.01
CA ILE A 196 -1.77 -30.26 9.78
C ILE A 196 -2.52 -31.56 9.50
N ASN A 197 -3.83 -31.49 9.28
CA ASN A 197 -4.70 -32.62 8.99
C ASN A 197 -5.77 -32.26 7.95
N ASN A 198 -5.74 -32.90 6.78
CA ASN A 198 -6.76 -32.79 5.72
C ASN A 198 -7.08 -31.34 5.28
N GLY A 199 -6.08 -30.49 5.08
CA GLY A 199 -6.30 -29.10 4.65
C GLY A 199 -6.65 -28.14 5.78
N GLU A 200 -6.61 -28.60 7.03
CA GLU A 200 -6.85 -27.78 8.22
C GLU A 200 -5.73 -27.98 9.24
N MET A 201 -5.41 -26.92 9.97
CA MET A 201 -4.54 -26.98 11.13
C MET A 201 -5.43 -27.09 12.36
N VAL A 202 -5.25 -28.13 13.17
CA VAL A 202 -6.08 -28.38 14.37
C VAL A 202 -5.16 -28.37 15.58
N ILE A 203 -5.39 -27.43 16.50
CA ILE A 203 -4.52 -27.20 17.65
C ILE A 203 -5.38 -27.28 18.92
N ASP A 204 -5.09 -28.26 19.76
CA ASP A 204 -5.63 -28.32 21.11
C ASP A 204 -4.79 -27.40 22.01
N VAL A 205 -5.38 -26.25 22.37
CA VAL A 205 -4.80 -25.29 23.30
C VAL A 205 -5.12 -25.76 24.71
N PRO A 206 -4.11 -26.11 25.53
CA PRO A 206 -4.33 -26.57 26.90
C PRO A 206 -4.83 -25.44 27.80
N GLU A 207 -5.27 -25.83 29.00
CA GLU A 207 -5.57 -24.87 30.06
C GLU A 207 -4.28 -24.17 30.46
N ARG A 208 -4.28 -22.83 30.41
CA ARG A 208 -3.12 -22.04 30.85
C ARG A 208 -3.07 -22.01 32.36
N THR A 209 -1.87 -22.04 32.94
CA THR A 209 -1.75 -21.73 34.38
C THR A 209 -2.19 -20.29 34.67
N VAL A 210 -2.66 -20.02 35.90
CA VAL A 210 -3.09 -18.66 36.31
C VAL A 210 -1.94 -17.65 36.21
N ASP A 211 -0.71 -18.10 36.48
CA ASP A 211 0.52 -17.30 36.38
C ASP A 211 1.17 -17.40 34.98
N GLY A 212 0.55 -18.13 34.06
CA GLY A 212 1.06 -18.40 32.72
C GLY A 212 0.80 -17.25 31.75
N TRP A 213 1.61 -17.18 30.70
CA TRP A 213 1.57 -16.09 29.74
C TRP A 213 0.73 -16.43 28.48
N PRO A 214 0.07 -15.44 27.85
CA PRO A 214 -0.72 -15.65 26.63
C PRO A 214 0.01 -16.33 25.46
N TRP A 215 1.35 -16.25 25.44
CA TRP A 215 2.23 -16.80 24.41
C TRP A 215 2.80 -18.19 24.76
N GLU A 216 2.36 -18.83 25.85
CA GLU A 216 2.76 -20.21 26.18
C GLU A 216 2.29 -21.20 25.11
N THR A 217 1.13 -20.95 24.49
CA THR A 217 0.71 -21.60 23.25
C THR A 217 0.69 -20.60 22.11
N GLN A 218 1.52 -20.84 21.09
CA GLN A 218 1.73 -19.90 19.99
C GLN A 218 1.87 -20.63 18.65
N LEU A 219 1.17 -20.13 17.64
CA LEU A 219 1.40 -20.52 16.25
C LEU A 219 2.23 -19.43 15.56
N CYS A 220 3.45 -19.78 15.17
CA CYS A 220 4.33 -18.95 14.37
C CYS A 220 4.17 -19.28 12.89
N ILE A 221 3.99 -18.24 12.08
CA ILE A 221 3.99 -18.31 10.62
C ILE A 221 5.27 -17.61 10.16
N MET A 222 6.13 -18.33 9.45
CA MET A 222 7.50 -17.92 9.14
C MET A 222 7.64 -17.62 7.65
N SER A 223 8.04 -16.38 7.35
CA SER A 223 8.36 -15.92 6.01
C SER A 223 9.73 -16.44 5.58
N HIS A 224 9.88 -16.78 4.30
CA HIS A 224 11.17 -17.12 3.70
C HIS A 224 12.09 -15.89 3.49
N MET A 225 11.60 -14.68 3.74
CA MET A 225 12.39 -13.45 3.73
C MET A 225 11.95 -12.46 4.82
N PRO A 226 12.89 -11.74 5.47
CA PRO A 226 12.54 -10.68 6.39
C PRO A 226 11.88 -9.50 5.67
N LEU A 227 10.88 -8.89 6.31
CA LEU A 227 10.23 -7.68 5.82
C LEU A 227 10.85 -6.45 6.49
N LYS A 228 11.24 -5.47 5.68
CA LYS A 228 11.86 -4.23 6.15
C LYS A 228 10.82 -3.18 6.47
N ALA A 229 11.17 -2.24 7.33
CA ALA A 229 10.37 -1.06 7.59
C ALA A 229 9.95 -0.36 6.28
N GLY A 230 8.69 0.02 6.19
CA GLY A 230 8.09 0.62 4.99
C GLY A 230 7.62 -0.39 3.94
N TYR A 231 7.91 -1.70 4.06
CA TYR A 231 7.35 -2.70 3.15
C TYR A 231 5.86 -2.88 3.40
N LYS A 232 5.07 -2.99 2.31
CA LYS A 232 3.64 -3.29 2.37
C LYS A 232 3.45 -4.79 2.30
N TYR A 233 2.58 -5.35 3.14
CA TYR A 233 2.25 -6.77 3.09
C TYR A 233 0.76 -7.00 3.36
N GLN A 234 0.28 -8.18 2.97
CA GLN A 234 -1.05 -8.66 3.30
C GLN A 234 -0.94 -10.02 3.97
N PHE A 235 -1.69 -10.20 5.05
CA PHE A 235 -1.85 -11.50 5.70
C PHE A 235 -3.33 -11.87 5.76
N SER A 236 -3.65 -13.13 5.50
CA SER A 236 -4.99 -13.66 5.62
C SER A 236 -4.98 -15.09 6.15
N CYS A 237 -6.06 -15.46 6.84
CA CYS A 237 -6.38 -16.84 7.18
C CYS A 237 -7.87 -17.00 7.47
N GLN A 238 -8.35 -18.24 7.41
CA GLN A 238 -9.62 -18.60 8.03
C GLN A 238 -9.35 -19.23 9.40
N VAL A 239 -10.10 -18.80 10.40
CA VAL A 239 -9.93 -19.26 11.78
C VAL A 239 -11.27 -19.44 12.48
N LYS A 240 -11.34 -20.45 13.36
CA LYS A 240 -12.41 -20.62 14.36
C LYS A 240 -11.84 -21.27 15.63
N SER A 241 -12.61 -21.19 16.72
CA SER A 241 -12.28 -21.73 18.04
C SER A 241 -13.48 -22.44 18.64
N SER A 242 -13.27 -23.54 19.35
CA SER A 242 -14.37 -24.22 20.08
C SER A 242 -14.98 -23.36 21.21
N SER A 243 -14.33 -22.26 21.61
CA SER A 243 -14.88 -21.28 22.54
C SER A 243 -14.48 -19.84 22.17
N PRO A 244 -15.38 -18.84 22.31
CA PRO A 244 -15.11 -17.46 21.91
C PRO A 244 -13.86 -16.88 22.57
N ARG A 245 -12.97 -16.28 21.78
CA ARG A 245 -11.71 -15.69 22.28
C ARG A 245 -11.10 -14.69 21.32
N SER A 246 -10.12 -13.94 21.83
CA SER A 246 -9.34 -12.98 21.07
C SER A 246 -7.94 -13.50 20.79
N ILE A 247 -7.42 -13.32 19.58
CA ILE A 247 -6.06 -13.74 19.17
C ILE A 247 -5.25 -12.48 18.88
N LEU A 248 -4.12 -12.31 19.56
CA LEU A 248 -3.16 -11.25 19.27
C LEU A 248 -2.07 -11.77 18.32
N ILE A 249 -1.69 -10.96 17.33
CA ILE A 249 -0.58 -11.24 16.42
C ILE A 249 0.55 -10.26 16.66
N HIS A 250 1.74 -10.77 16.97
CA HIS A 250 2.96 -9.97 17.09
C HIS A 250 4.03 -10.37 16.08
N ALA A 251 5.00 -9.48 15.86
CA ALA A 251 6.16 -9.70 15.02
C ALA A 251 7.31 -10.28 15.85
N ASN A 252 7.97 -11.31 15.30
CA ASN A 252 9.23 -11.84 15.83
C ASN A 252 10.33 -11.88 14.75
N ASP A 253 11.59 -11.90 15.18
CA ASP A 253 12.79 -12.19 14.37
C ASP A 253 13.24 -13.64 14.63
N GLY A 254 12.67 -14.56 13.87
CA GLY A 254 12.65 -15.99 14.19
C GLY A 254 11.54 -16.33 15.19
N PRO A 255 11.28 -17.62 15.44
CA PRO A 255 10.11 -18.04 16.22
C PRO A 255 10.18 -17.65 17.70
N ASP A 256 11.35 -17.29 18.23
CA ASP A 256 11.62 -17.17 19.66
C ASP A 256 12.03 -15.74 20.10
N ASN A 257 12.12 -14.77 19.18
CA ASN A 257 12.63 -13.42 19.47
C ASN A 257 11.58 -12.34 19.20
N TYR A 258 10.87 -11.90 20.25
CA TYR A 258 9.83 -10.89 20.14
C TYR A 258 10.36 -9.52 19.67
N VAL A 259 9.61 -8.87 18.77
CA VAL A 259 9.95 -7.55 18.21
C VAL A 259 8.85 -6.52 18.46
N TYR A 260 7.60 -6.78 18.05
CA TYR A 260 6.54 -5.73 18.04
C TYR A 260 5.12 -6.28 18.21
N SER A 261 4.29 -5.68 19.08
CA SER A 261 3.03 -6.25 19.58
C SER A 261 1.80 -6.15 18.68
N TYR A 262 1.80 -5.29 17.66
CA TYR A 262 0.59 -5.00 16.85
C TYR A 262 0.88 -4.98 15.36
N ILE A 263 1.63 -5.98 14.89
CA ILE A 263 2.05 -6.01 13.49
C ILE A 263 0.85 -6.17 12.55
N ALA A 264 -0.17 -6.93 12.95
CA ALA A 264 -1.38 -7.18 12.16
C ALA A 264 -2.59 -6.32 12.61
N GLY A 265 -2.35 -5.13 13.17
CA GLY A 265 -3.42 -4.28 13.68
C GLY A 265 -4.06 -4.82 14.98
N ASN A 266 -5.39 -4.74 15.08
CA ASN A 266 -6.15 -5.14 16.28
C ASN A 266 -6.32 -6.66 16.39
N GLU A 267 -6.68 -7.11 17.60
CA GLU A 267 -6.90 -8.53 17.89
C GLU A 267 -8.02 -9.18 17.06
N ILE A 268 -7.87 -10.48 16.77
CA ILE A 268 -8.84 -11.28 16.04
C ILE A 268 -9.80 -11.94 17.02
N ASN A 269 -11.03 -11.43 17.10
CA ASN A 269 -12.11 -12.10 17.83
C ASN A 269 -12.68 -13.26 17.00
N VAL A 270 -12.71 -14.46 17.57
CA VAL A 270 -13.17 -15.71 16.93
C VAL A 270 -14.23 -16.42 17.77
N THR A 271 -15.08 -17.22 17.13
CA THR A 271 -16.08 -18.11 17.74
C THR A 271 -15.99 -19.50 17.12
N ASP A 272 -16.98 -20.36 17.33
CA ASP A 272 -17.14 -21.69 16.72
C ASP A 272 -17.46 -21.67 15.22
N GLU A 273 -17.69 -20.49 14.66
CA GLU A 273 -17.94 -20.26 13.24
C GLU A 273 -16.68 -19.80 12.51
N TRP A 274 -16.51 -20.26 11.26
CA TRP A 274 -15.39 -19.85 10.42
C TRP A 274 -15.42 -18.35 10.14
N LYS A 275 -14.33 -17.67 10.49
CA LYS A 275 -14.12 -16.25 10.19
C LYS A 275 -12.95 -16.10 9.23
N GLN A 276 -13.15 -15.34 8.16
CA GLN A 276 -12.06 -14.85 7.33
C GLN A 276 -11.43 -13.63 8.02
N TYR A 277 -10.13 -13.70 8.27
CA TYR A 277 -9.32 -12.57 8.67
C TYR A 277 -8.43 -12.15 7.50
N ILE A 278 -8.38 -10.85 7.22
CA ILE A 278 -7.52 -10.24 6.20
C ILE A 278 -7.03 -8.92 6.79
N VAL A 279 -5.72 -8.68 6.69
CA VAL A 279 -5.10 -7.42 7.05
C VAL A 279 -4.12 -7.02 5.96
N THR A 280 -3.99 -5.72 5.70
CA THR A 280 -2.97 -5.16 4.82
C THR A 280 -2.32 -4.00 5.55
N GLU A 281 -1.01 -4.12 5.80
CA GLU A 281 -0.27 -3.20 6.66
C GLU A 281 1.03 -2.78 6.00
N VAL A 282 1.67 -1.77 6.60
CA VAL A 282 3.03 -1.35 6.30
C VAL A 282 3.90 -1.66 7.51
N VAL A 283 5.05 -2.30 7.31
CA VAL A 283 5.97 -2.64 8.40
C VAL A 283 6.44 -1.36 9.10
N PRO A 284 6.20 -1.20 10.42
CA PRO A 284 6.69 -0.06 11.17
C PRO A 284 8.20 -0.14 11.38
N THR A 285 8.85 0.98 11.68
CA THR A 285 10.30 1.06 11.93
C THR A 285 10.74 0.12 13.05
N GLU A 286 9.92 -0.03 14.08
CA GLU A 286 10.15 -0.88 15.25
C GLU A 286 10.12 -2.37 14.93
N ALA A 287 9.56 -2.75 13.78
CA ALA A 287 9.51 -4.13 13.31
C ALA A 287 10.43 -4.37 12.10
N ASP A 288 11.43 -3.51 11.86
CA ASP A 288 12.37 -3.70 10.75
C ASP A 288 13.05 -5.08 10.82
N GLY A 289 12.95 -5.83 9.71
CA GLY A 289 13.58 -7.13 9.58
C GLY A 289 12.77 -8.30 10.14
N PHE A 290 11.56 -8.09 10.67
CA PHE A 290 10.75 -9.20 11.17
C PHE A 290 10.42 -10.21 10.07
N ASN A 291 10.37 -11.48 10.43
CA ASN A 291 10.09 -12.59 9.51
C ASN A 291 9.10 -13.60 10.06
N VAL A 292 8.52 -13.36 11.24
CA VAL A 292 7.51 -14.22 11.85
C VAL A 292 6.29 -13.43 12.28
N LEU A 293 5.11 -13.89 11.88
CA LEU A 293 3.84 -13.55 12.51
C LEU A 293 3.53 -14.60 13.57
N ALA A 294 3.49 -14.22 14.84
CA ALA A 294 3.21 -15.13 15.93
C ALA A 294 1.82 -14.85 16.53
N LEU A 295 0.96 -15.85 16.46
CA LEU A 295 -0.42 -15.83 16.95
C LEU A 295 -0.45 -16.40 18.37
N ASN A 296 -0.79 -15.56 19.35
CA ASN A 296 -0.96 -15.98 20.74
C ASN A 296 -2.31 -16.66 20.93
N LEU A 297 -2.31 -17.96 21.22
CA LEU A 297 -3.53 -18.78 21.27
C LEU A 297 -4.07 -18.99 22.69
N SER A 298 -3.24 -18.74 23.70
CA SER A 298 -3.56 -18.94 25.12
C SER A 298 -3.98 -17.63 25.80
N THR A 299 -4.68 -16.72 25.11
CA THR A 299 -5.12 -15.43 25.67
C THR A 299 -6.18 -15.58 26.76
N ILE A 300 -6.97 -16.65 26.68
CA ILE A 300 -7.97 -17.08 27.67
C ILE A 300 -7.48 -18.35 28.35
N ILE A 301 -7.66 -18.45 29.67
CA ILE A 301 -7.15 -19.53 30.52
C ILE A 301 -7.77 -20.87 30.13
N GLU A 302 -9.08 -20.88 29.86
CA GLU A 302 -9.81 -22.10 29.55
C GLU A 302 -9.36 -22.73 28.22
N PRO A 303 -9.21 -24.07 28.18
CA PRO A 303 -8.75 -24.79 27.01
C PRO A 303 -9.71 -24.64 25.82
N CYS A 304 -9.21 -24.83 24.61
CA CYS A 304 -10.03 -24.91 23.41
C CYS A 304 -9.34 -25.72 22.31
N THR A 305 -10.08 -26.02 21.25
CA THR A 305 -9.51 -26.43 19.99
C THR A 305 -9.61 -25.28 18.99
N MET A 306 -8.47 -24.88 18.45
CA MET A 306 -8.35 -23.89 17.39
C MET A 306 -8.25 -24.57 16.03
N TYR A 307 -8.88 -23.99 15.02
CA TYR A 307 -8.84 -24.47 13.65
C TYR A 307 -8.40 -23.35 12.73
N PHE A 308 -7.43 -23.62 11.86
CA PHE A 308 -6.98 -22.68 10.83
C PHE A 308 -6.95 -23.33 9.46
N LYS A 309 -7.14 -22.53 8.41
CA LYS A 309 -6.86 -22.92 7.02
C LYS A 309 -6.68 -21.70 6.12
N ASN A 310 -6.21 -21.94 4.90
CA ASN A 310 -6.10 -20.94 3.85
C ASN A 310 -5.28 -19.72 4.29
N PHE A 311 -4.07 -19.96 4.79
CA PHE A 311 -3.11 -18.91 5.08
C PHE A 311 -2.59 -18.29 3.79
N GLU A 312 -2.54 -16.97 3.74
CA GLU A 312 -1.79 -16.22 2.75
C GLU A 312 -0.96 -15.18 3.50
N TRP A 313 0.33 -15.10 3.18
CA TRP A 313 1.16 -13.98 3.63
C TRP A 313 1.97 -13.51 2.45
N ASN A 314 1.78 -12.26 2.07
CA ASN A 314 2.21 -11.73 0.78
C ASN A 314 2.93 -10.41 0.99
N PHE A 315 4.15 -10.29 0.44
CA PHE A 315 4.81 -9.01 0.27
C PHE A 315 4.29 -8.34 -1.01
N ILE A 316 3.90 -7.07 -0.89
CA ILE A 316 3.34 -6.27 -1.98
C ILE A 316 4.37 -5.21 -2.34
N THR A 317 4.89 -5.29 -3.56
CA THR A 317 5.92 -4.36 -4.04
C THR A 317 5.58 -3.80 -5.41
N LYS A 318 6.04 -2.57 -5.64
CA LYS A 318 6.04 -1.94 -6.97
C LYS A 318 7.39 -2.10 -7.68
N ASP A 319 8.40 -2.65 -7.00
CA ASP A 319 9.72 -2.90 -7.57
C ASP A 319 9.72 -4.27 -8.29
N PRO A 320 9.73 -4.29 -9.63
CA PRO A 320 9.75 -5.54 -10.39
C PRO A 320 11.04 -6.34 -10.16
N SER A 321 12.14 -5.75 -9.70
CA SER A 321 13.37 -6.51 -9.40
C SER A 321 13.23 -7.42 -8.17
N LEU A 322 12.30 -7.07 -7.27
CA LEU A 322 11.94 -7.92 -6.14
C LEU A 322 10.94 -9.01 -6.53
N ALA A 323 10.20 -8.80 -7.63
CA ALA A 323 9.17 -9.69 -8.14
C ALA A 323 9.60 -10.60 -9.31
N SER A 324 10.60 -10.17 -10.07
CA SER A 324 11.09 -10.89 -11.24
C SER A 324 12.20 -11.84 -10.84
N VAL A 325 12.11 -13.04 -11.42
CA VAL A 325 13.22 -13.98 -11.49
C VAL A 325 13.76 -13.84 -12.89
N ASP A 326 14.87 -13.15 -13.07
CA ASP A 326 15.55 -13.12 -14.36
C ASP A 326 15.98 -14.55 -14.74
N ASN A 327 15.76 -14.90 -16.01
CA ASN A 327 16.33 -16.09 -16.63
C ASN A 327 17.86 -15.99 -16.57
N VAL A 328 18.53 -17.15 -16.51
CA VAL A 328 20.00 -17.24 -16.60
C VAL A 328 20.48 -16.51 -17.85
N VAL A 329 21.03 -15.30 -17.67
CA VAL A 329 21.91 -14.69 -18.68
C VAL A 329 23.30 -14.67 -18.06
N ALA A 330 24.00 -15.79 -18.20
CA ALA A 330 25.44 -15.83 -18.05
C ALA A 330 26.02 -14.92 -19.14
N SER A 331 26.50 -13.75 -18.74
CA SER A 331 27.30 -12.89 -19.59
C SER A 331 28.67 -13.55 -19.74
N GLN A 332 28.96 -14.08 -20.94
CA GLN A 332 30.25 -14.68 -21.37
C GLN A 332 30.51 -16.09 -20.80
N PRO A 333 31.30 -16.95 -21.49
CA PRO A 333 31.49 -18.34 -21.07
C PRO A 333 32.16 -18.39 -19.69
N VAL A 334 31.47 -19.04 -18.75
CA VAL A 334 32.00 -19.32 -17.42
C VAL A 334 32.48 -20.77 -17.44
N ASN A 335 33.76 -20.98 -17.15
CA ASN A 335 34.36 -22.33 -17.14
C ASN A 335 34.10 -23.06 -15.82
N HIS A 336 33.44 -22.41 -14.85
CA HIS A 336 33.22 -22.89 -13.50
C HIS A 336 31.96 -22.27 -12.90
N TRP A 337 31.23 -23.06 -12.13
CA TRP A 337 29.92 -22.74 -11.55
C TRP A 337 29.93 -23.00 -10.06
N THR A 338 29.90 -21.93 -9.28
CA THR A 338 29.68 -21.99 -7.84
C THR A 338 28.25 -21.57 -7.54
N VAL A 339 27.49 -22.47 -6.91
CA VAL A 339 26.07 -22.26 -6.58
C VAL A 339 25.86 -22.32 -5.08
N TYR A 340 25.13 -21.35 -4.55
CA TYR A 340 24.67 -21.32 -3.18
C TYR A 340 23.14 -21.41 -3.15
N ASN A 341 22.56 -21.99 -2.10
CA ASN A 341 21.15 -21.79 -1.82
C ASN A 341 20.91 -20.37 -1.27
N ILE A 342 19.64 -19.98 -1.10
CA ILE A 342 19.28 -18.65 -0.61
C ILE A 342 19.79 -18.35 0.81
N LEU A 343 20.16 -19.38 1.58
CA LEU A 343 20.75 -19.28 2.91
C LEU A 343 22.28 -19.11 2.87
N GLY A 344 22.88 -18.96 1.68
CA GLY A 344 24.33 -18.79 1.51
C GLY A 344 25.13 -20.09 1.68
N VAL A 345 24.48 -21.25 1.69
CA VAL A 345 25.16 -22.56 1.75
C VAL A 345 25.53 -22.99 0.34
N LYS A 346 26.81 -23.31 0.11
CA LYS A 346 27.28 -23.82 -1.19
C LYS A 346 26.65 -25.19 -1.47
N VAL A 347 25.92 -25.31 -2.58
CA VAL A 347 25.20 -26.53 -2.98
C VAL A 347 25.74 -27.18 -4.26
N LEU A 348 26.51 -26.44 -5.08
CA LEU A 348 27.19 -26.97 -6.27
C LEU A 348 28.49 -26.19 -6.52
N ASP A 349 29.51 -26.89 -7.00
CA ASP A 349 30.81 -26.34 -7.38
C ASP A 349 31.37 -27.20 -8.51
N SER A 350 31.17 -26.79 -9.77
CA SER A 350 31.33 -27.67 -10.93
C SER A 350 31.77 -26.93 -12.18
N ASP A 351 32.51 -27.61 -13.06
CA ASP A 351 32.83 -27.12 -14.41
C ASP A 351 31.72 -27.48 -15.43
N ASP A 352 30.74 -28.31 -15.04
CA ASP A 352 29.63 -28.75 -15.90
C ASP A 352 28.35 -27.94 -15.63
N GLU A 353 27.96 -27.09 -16.59
CA GLU A 353 26.74 -26.26 -16.51
C GLU A 353 25.46 -27.12 -16.39
N SER A 354 25.46 -28.33 -16.94
CA SER A 354 24.26 -29.18 -16.96
C SER A 354 23.82 -29.60 -15.55
N GLU A 355 24.75 -29.63 -14.59
CA GLU A 355 24.47 -29.97 -13.20
C GLU A 355 23.63 -28.92 -12.48
N ILE A 356 23.65 -27.67 -12.93
CA ILE A 356 22.75 -26.62 -12.42
C ILE A 356 21.30 -27.04 -12.68
N TYR A 357 20.98 -27.49 -13.88
CA TYR A 357 19.62 -27.89 -14.25
C TYR A 357 19.15 -29.18 -13.55
N ASN A 358 20.07 -29.95 -12.95
CA ASN A 358 19.75 -31.12 -12.13
C ASN A 358 19.35 -30.76 -10.70
N LEU A 359 19.62 -29.53 -10.24
CA LEU A 359 19.22 -29.07 -8.92
C LEU A 359 17.69 -29.15 -8.75
N ASN A 360 17.26 -29.30 -7.50
CA ASN A 360 15.84 -29.27 -7.18
C ASN A 360 15.27 -27.89 -7.54
N PRO A 361 13.97 -27.81 -7.91
CA PRO A 361 13.33 -26.52 -8.11
C PRO A 361 13.49 -25.62 -6.88
N GLY A 362 13.90 -24.38 -7.07
CA GLY A 362 14.21 -23.49 -5.96
C GLY A 362 15.01 -22.24 -6.37
N PHE A 363 15.31 -21.40 -5.39
CA PHE A 363 16.11 -20.19 -5.56
C PHE A 363 17.57 -20.41 -5.16
N TYR A 364 18.47 -19.98 -6.04
CA TYR A 364 19.92 -20.16 -5.91
C TYR A 364 20.66 -18.86 -6.21
N ILE A 365 21.88 -18.76 -5.70
CA ILE A 365 22.87 -17.76 -6.11
C ILE A 365 23.92 -18.49 -6.93
N VAL A 366 23.91 -18.32 -8.25
CA VAL A 366 24.86 -18.93 -9.18
C VAL A 366 25.85 -17.86 -9.60
N ASN A 367 27.14 -18.03 -9.30
CA ASN A 367 28.21 -17.08 -9.63
C ASN A 367 27.86 -15.62 -9.24
N GLY A 368 27.27 -15.45 -8.05
CA GLY A 368 26.89 -14.16 -7.50
C GLY A 368 25.57 -13.57 -8.01
N LYS A 369 24.82 -14.28 -8.86
CA LYS A 369 23.51 -13.84 -9.37
C LYS A 369 22.38 -14.72 -8.82
N LYS A 370 21.26 -14.11 -8.43
CA LYS A 370 20.05 -14.82 -7.99
C LYS A 370 19.35 -15.46 -9.20
N ILE A 371 19.04 -16.74 -9.12
CA ILE A 371 18.45 -17.54 -10.20
C ILE A 371 17.36 -18.43 -9.58
N ALA A 372 16.23 -18.63 -10.27
CA ALA A 372 15.32 -19.73 -9.93
C ALA A 372 15.46 -20.87 -10.93
N ILE A 373 15.56 -22.08 -10.40
CA ILE A 373 15.55 -23.31 -11.18
C ILE A 373 14.11 -23.83 -11.15
N ARG A 374 13.50 -23.98 -12.32
CA ARG A 374 12.14 -24.50 -12.50
C ARG A 374 12.25 -25.74 -13.39
N ARG A 375 11.59 -26.84 -13.00
CA ARG A 375 11.47 -28.03 -13.85
C ARG A 375 10.16 -28.01 -14.61
#